data_AF-U2M7K1-F1
#
_entry.id   AF-U2M7K1-F1
#
_cell.length_a   1.000
_cell.length_b   1.000
_cell.length_c   1.000
_cell.angle_alpha   90.00
_cell.angle_beta   90.00
_cell.angle_gamma   90.00
#
_symmetry.space_group_name_H-M   'P 1'
#
loop_
_entity.id
_entity.type
_entity.pdbx_description
1 polymer ?
#
loop_
_entity_poly.entity_id
_entity_poly.type
_entity_poly.pdbx_seq_one_letter_code
_entity_poly.pdbx_strand_id
1 'polypeptide(L)'
;MKKFRFQLETLLKVTRMKKEEAEVAFAEAVRRLEEARAYQRRLLEEMQQGQLDYENLSKEGTRIKIGTLMSFNQFFGWKRQQIEDQQQVILQANAERQKRLKVLMEQMSALKSIEKLKEKRLAEYKAEVLQEEQKMLDEIGLQLTMRNRELEDAV
;
A
#
# COMPACT_ATOMS: atom_id res chain seq x y z
N MET A 1 2.91 18.09 36.68
CA MET A 1 3.67 17.22 35.76
C MET A 1 3.61 17.76 34.34
N LYS A 2 4.74 17.82 33.63
CA LYS A 2 4.78 18.26 32.22
C LYS A 2 4.16 17.19 31.33
N LYS A 3 3.15 17.51 30.52
CA LYS A 3 2.54 16.53 29.59
C LYS A 3 3.58 16.01 28.58
N PHE A 4 3.55 14.71 28.27
CA PHE A 4 4.36 14.13 27.21
C PHE A 4 4.07 14.82 25.87
N ARG A 5 5.13 15.28 25.19
CA ARG A 5 5.08 15.80 23.82
C ARG A 5 6.10 15.07 22.98
N PHE A 6 5.66 14.43 21.91
CA PHE A 6 6.58 13.78 21.00
C PHE A 6 7.10 14.81 19.98
N GLN A 7 8.40 15.09 20.03
CA GLN A 7 9.04 16.13 19.21
C GLN A 7 8.87 15.92 17.70
N LEU A 8 8.62 14.68 17.27
CA LEU A 8 8.42 14.31 15.86
C LEU A 8 6.95 14.06 15.50
N GLU A 9 5.99 14.65 16.23
CA GLU A 9 4.55 14.53 15.91
C GLU A 9 4.20 15.01 14.51
N THR A 10 4.74 16.16 14.10
CA THR A 10 4.53 16.69 12.74
C THR A 10 5.11 15.75 11.69
N LEU A 11 6.31 15.20 11.93
CA LEU A 11 6.92 14.22 11.03
C LEU A 11 6.07 12.96 10.93
N LEU A 12 5.59 12.42 12.06
CA LEU A 12 4.70 11.26 12.09
C LEU A 12 3.42 11.49 11.28
N LYS A 13 2.82 12.69 11.41
CA LYS A 13 1.63 13.06 10.64
C LYS A 13 1.92 13.10 9.14
N VAL A 14 3.01 13.77 8.73
CA VAL A 14 3.42 13.83 7.32
C VAL A 14 3.72 12.45 6.75
N THR A 15 4.39 11.57 7.51
CA THR A 15 4.69 10.21 7.06
C THR A 15 3.42 9.37 6.91
N ARG A 16 2.40 9.56 7.75
CA ARG A 16 1.09 8.93 7.57
C ARG A 16 0.40 9.37 6.29
N MET A 17 0.39 10.69 6.02
CA MET A 17 -0.17 11.21 4.77
C MET A 17 0.56 10.66 3.54
N LYS A 18 1.89 10.61 3.56
CA LYS A 18 2.69 10.02 2.47
C LYS A 18 2.39 8.53 2.25
N LYS A 19 2.12 7.78 3.32
CA LYS A 19 1.69 6.38 3.22
C LYS A 19 0.32 6.29 2.56
N GLU A 20 -0.65 7.10 2.97
CA GLU A 20 -1.99 7.14 2.37
C GLU A 20 -1.93 7.52 0.88
N GLU A 21 -1.14 8.53 0.51
CA GLU A 21 -0.90 8.91 -0.89
C GLU A 21 -0.29 7.74 -1.70
N ALA A 22 0.69 7.02 -1.12
CA ALA A 22 1.30 5.86 -1.77
C ALA A 22 0.31 4.69 -1.90
N GLU A 23 -0.60 4.49 -0.95
CA GLU A 23 -1.67 3.48 -1.02
C GLU A 23 -2.64 3.79 -2.16
N VAL A 24 -3.08 5.04 -2.29
CA VAL A 24 -3.94 5.49 -3.38
C VAL A 24 -3.26 5.29 -4.73
N ALA A 25 -2.01 5.73 -4.88
CA ALA A 25 -1.25 5.58 -6.11
C ALA A 25 -1.02 4.10 -6.49
N PHE A 26 -0.81 3.22 -5.50
CA PHE A 26 -0.72 1.78 -5.74
C PHE A 26 -2.06 1.18 -6.18
N ALA A 27 -3.17 1.56 -5.53
CA ALA A 27 -4.51 1.11 -5.90
C ALA A 27 -4.89 1.53 -7.32
N GLU A 28 -4.56 2.76 -7.74
CA GLU A 28 -4.74 3.23 -9.10
C GLU A 28 -3.93 2.41 -10.11
N ALA A 29 -2.66 2.09 -9.81
CA ALA A 29 -1.83 1.26 -10.67
C ALA A 29 -2.38 -0.17 -10.80
N VAL A 30 -2.94 -0.73 -9.73
CA VAL A 30 -3.62 -2.04 -9.76
C VAL A 30 -4.86 -1.98 -10.65
N ARG A 31 -5.71 -0.97 -10.50
CA ARG A 31 -6.90 -0.80 -11.36
C ARG A 31 -6.54 -0.71 -12.84
N ARG A 32 -5.54 0.11 -13.18
CA ARG A 32 -5.07 0.23 -14.58
C ARG A 32 -4.58 -1.10 -15.15
N LEU A 33 -3.88 -1.90 -14.35
CA LEU A 33 -3.45 -3.24 -14.76
C LEU A 33 -4.64 -4.18 -14.98
N GLU A 34 -5.65 -4.14 -14.11
CA GLU A 34 -6.86 -4.94 -14.24
C GLU A 34 -7.68 -4.56 -15.48
N GLU A 35 -7.83 -3.26 -15.75
CA GLU A 35 -8.46 -2.73 -16.96
C GLU A 35 -7.72 -3.18 -18.22
N ALA A 36 -6.38 -3.08 -18.23
CA ALA A 36 -5.57 -3.53 -19.34
C ALA A 36 -5.72 -5.05 -19.60
N ARG A 37 -5.78 -5.86 -18.53
CA ARG A 37 -6.04 -7.31 -18.63
C ARG A 37 -7.45 -7.62 -19.10
N ALA A 38 -8.45 -6.86 -18.65
CA ALA A 38 -9.83 -7.01 -19.08
C ALA A 38 -9.97 -6.71 -20.58
N TYR A 39 -9.32 -5.65 -21.06
CA TYR A 39 -9.30 -5.33 -22.48
C TYR A 39 -8.61 -6.42 -23.31
N GLN A 40 -7.50 -6.97 -22.83
CA GLN A 40 -6.83 -8.09 -23.51
C GLN A 40 -7.75 -9.32 -23.61
N ARG A 41 -8.50 -9.65 -22.55
CA ARG A 41 -9.47 -10.75 -22.59
C ARG A 41 -10.51 -10.54 -23.68
N ARG A 42 -11.07 -9.33 -23.79
CA ARG A 42 -12.01 -8.99 -24.88
C ARG A 42 -11.40 -9.18 -26.27
N LEU A 43 -10.16 -8.75 -26.47
CA LEU A 43 -9.47 -8.96 -27.76
C LEU A 43 -9.30 -10.44 -28.11
N LEU A 44 -9.01 -11.28 -27.11
CA LEU A 44 -8.88 -12.73 -27.30
C LEU A 44 -10.25 -13.38 -27.57
N GLU A 45 -11.30 -12.96 -26.87
CA GLU A 45 -12.68 -13.41 -27.12
C GLU A 45 -13.14 -13.04 -28.54
N GLU A 46 -12.87 -11.82 -28.99
CA GLU A 46 -13.18 -11.37 -30.35
C GLU A 46 -12.38 -12.14 -31.41
N MET A 47 -11.11 -12.46 -31.12
CA MET A 47 -10.28 -13.29 -32.00
C MET A 47 -10.85 -14.71 -32.13
N GLN A 48 -11.24 -15.31 -31.00
CA GLN A 48 -11.83 -16.65 -30.97
C GLN A 48 -13.17 -16.68 -31.69
N GLN A 49 -14.02 -15.68 -31.49
CA GLN A 49 -15.30 -15.58 -32.21
C GLN A 49 -15.06 -15.46 -33.72
N GLY A 50 -14.12 -14.62 -34.15
CA GLY A 50 -13.77 -14.49 -35.57
C GLY A 50 -13.26 -15.80 -36.19
N GLN A 51 -12.54 -16.62 -35.42
CA GLN A 51 -12.12 -17.96 -35.87
C GLN A 51 -13.31 -18.90 -36.05
N LEU A 52 -14.25 -18.93 -35.10
CA LEU A 52 -15.47 -19.73 -35.21
C LEU A 52 -16.32 -19.29 -36.41
N ASP A 53 -16.44 -17.98 -36.65
CA ASP A 53 -17.18 -17.43 -37.78
C ASP A 53 -16.52 -17.83 -39.12
N TYR A 54 -15.19 -17.78 -39.18
CA TYR A 54 -14.42 -18.22 -40.34
C TYR A 54 -14.58 -19.73 -40.60
N GLU A 55 -14.49 -20.56 -39.56
CA GLU A 55 -14.70 -22.01 -39.66
C GLU A 55 -16.11 -22.35 -40.14
N ASN A 56 -17.12 -21.67 -39.59
CA ASN A 56 -18.52 -21.84 -40.01
C ASN A 56 -18.73 -21.48 -41.48
N LEU A 57 -18.06 -20.43 -41.95
CA LEU A 57 -18.11 -20.01 -43.36
C LEU A 57 -17.37 -20.99 -44.29
N SER A 58 -16.30 -21.62 -43.78
CA SER A 58 -15.42 -22.55 -44.51
C SER A 58 -15.85 -24.02 -44.49
N LYS A 59 -17.07 -24.33 -44.02
CA LYS A 59 -17.62 -25.70 -44.06
C LYS A 59 -17.73 -26.20 -45.51
N GLU A 60 -17.48 -27.50 -45.69
CA GLU A 60 -17.43 -28.16 -46.99
C GLU A 60 -18.66 -27.86 -47.86
N GLY A 61 -18.43 -27.54 -49.14
CA GLY A 61 -19.49 -27.24 -50.12
C GLY A 61 -19.83 -25.76 -50.28
N THR A 62 -19.25 -24.87 -49.49
CA THR A 62 -19.57 -23.43 -49.55
C THR A 62 -18.70 -22.68 -50.56
N ARG A 63 -19.31 -22.05 -51.59
CA ARG A 63 -18.58 -21.13 -52.49
C ARG A 63 -18.38 -19.77 -51.81
N ILE A 64 -17.15 -19.51 -51.35
CA ILE A 64 -16.77 -18.26 -50.69
C ILE A 64 -16.13 -17.30 -51.70
N LYS A 65 -16.50 -16.01 -51.64
CA LYS A 65 -15.84 -14.98 -52.44
C LYS A 65 -14.44 -14.72 -51.89
N ILE A 66 -13.46 -14.60 -52.78
CA ILE A 66 -12.05 -14.27 -52.43
C ILE A 66 -11.97 -12.99 -51.56
N GLY A 67 -12.80 -11.99 -51.86
CA GLY A 67 -12.86 -10.76 -51.06
C GLY A 67 -13.23 -11.00 -49.59
N THR A 68 -14.10 -11.96 -49.30
CA THR A 68 -14.47 -12.32 -47.93
C THR A 68 -13.29 -12.96 -47.18
N LEU A 69 -12.53 -13.84 -47.85
CA LEU A 69 -11.32 -14.45 -47.27
C LEU A 69 -10.24 -13.40 -46.97
N MET A 70 -10.05 -12.43 -47.88
CA MET A 70 -9.11 -11.33 -47.67
C MET A 70 -9.50 -10.47 -46.46
N SER A 71 -10.78 -10.16 -46.29
CA SER A 71 -11.28 -9.41 -45.13
C SER A 71 -11.00 -10.12 -43.81
N PHE A 72 -11.22 -11.45 -43.75
CA PHE A 72 -10.89 -12.25 -42.56
C PHE A 72 -9.38 -12.27 -42.28
N ASN A 73 -8.56 -12.43 -43.31
CA ASN A 73 -7.10 -12.40 -43.15
C ASN A 73 -6.61 -11.06 -42.59
N GLN A 74 -7.11 -9.95 -43.13
CA GLN A 74 -6.80 -8.60 -42.63
C GLN A 74 -7.30 -8.40 -41.19
N PHE A 75 -8.51 -8.86 -40.86
CA PHE A 75 -9.05 -8.82 -39.51
C PHE A 75 -8.15 -9.57 -38.51
N PHE A 76 -7.75 -10.80 -38.83
CA PHE A 76 -6.87 -11.59 -37.96
C PHE A 76 -5.48 -10.98 -37.82
N GLY A 77 -4.91 -10.44 -38.89
CA GLY A 77 -3.64 -9.72 -38.85
C GLY A 77 -3.71 -8.51 -37.93
N TRP A 78 -4.74 -7.68 -38.10
CA TRP A 78 -4.97 -6.51 -37.25
C TRP A 78 -5.22 -6.89 -35.79
N LYS A 79 -6.05 -7.91 -35.53
CA LYS A 79 -6.33 -8.38 -34.17
C LYS A 79 -5.09 -8.93 -33.47
N ARG A 80 -4.24 -9.66 -34.19
CA ARG A 80 -2.97 -10.14 -33.65
C ARG A 80 -2.08 -8.99 -33.21
N GLN A 81 -1.95 -7.95 -34.05
CA GLN A 81 -1.21 -6.75 -33.70
C GLN A 81 -1.80 -6.06 -32.46
N GLN A 82 -3.12 -5.89 -32.39
CA GLN A 82 -3.77 -5.31 -31.20
C GLN A 82 -3.49 -6.10 -29.92
N ILE A 83 -3.51 -7.43 -29.99
CA ILE A 83 -3.21 -8.28 -28.84
C ILE A 83 -1.75 -8.10 -28.40
N GLU A 84 -0.83 -8.02 -29.35
CA GLU A 84 0.60 -7.82 -29.08
C GLU A 84 0.88 -6.45 -28.47
N ASP A 85 0.31 -5.38 -29.04
CA ASP A 85 0.39 -4.03 -28.49
C ASP A 85 -0.17 -3.99 -27.06
N GLN A 86 -1.30 -4.67 -26.83
CA GLN A 86 -1.92 -4.74 -25.52
C GLN A 86 -1.09 -5.53 -24.50
N GLN A 87 -0.34 -6.55 -24.92
CA GLN A 87 0.63 -7.23 -24.06
C GLN A 87 1.71 -6.26 -23.56
N GLN A 88 2.18 -5.35 -24.42
CA GLN A 88 3.14 -4.32 -24.00
C GLN A 88 2.54 -3.34 -23.00
N VAL A 89 1.28 -2.92 -23.19
CA VAL A 89 0.56 -2.08 -22.23
C VAL A 89 0.46 -2.77 -20.86
N ILE A 90 0.13 -4.07 -20.84
CA ILE A 90 0.07 -4.84 -19.59
C ILE A 90 1.44 -4.95 -18.93
N LEU A 91 2.51 -5.15 -19.70
CA LEU A 91 3.87 -5.21 -19.18
C LEU A 91 4.26 -3.88 -18.51
N GLN A 92 3.97 -2.75 -19.16
CA GLN A 92 4.20 -1.41 -18.60
C GLN A 92 3.36 -1.16 -17.35
N ALA A 93 2.08 -1.53 -17.35
CA ALA A 93 1.19 -1.39 -16.20
C ALA A 93 1.67 -2.24 -15.00
N ASN A 94 2.16 -3.46 -15.24
CA ASN A 94 2.76 -4.29 -14.21
C ASN A 94 4.04 -3.66 -13.63
N ALA A 95 4.90 -3.12 -14.49
CA ALA A 95 6.13 -2.45 -14.06
C ALA A 95 5.81 -1.23 -13.18
N GLU A 96 4.82 -0.42 -13.56
CA GLU A 96 4.37 0.73 -12.77
C GLU A 96 3.76 0.29 -11.44
N ARG A 97 2.90 -0.75 -11.43
CA ARG A 97 2.39 -1.35 -10.18
C ARG A 97 3.53 -1.76 -9.26
N GLN A 98 4.55 -2.42 -9.78
CA GLN A 98 5.70 -2.87 -8.98
C GLN A 98 6.50 -1.69 -8.42
N LYS A 99 6.66 -0.62 -9.20
CA LYS A 99 7.30 0.63 -8.75
C LYS A 99 6.52 1.26 -7.60
N ARG A 100 5.19 1.37 -7.73
CA ARG A 100 4.32 1.91 -6.67
C ARG A 100 4.31 1.06 -5.41
N LEU A 101 4.37 -0.27 -5.56
CA LEU A 101 4.49 -1.18 -4.43
C LEU A 101 5.77 -0.93 -3.62
N LYS A 102 6.91 -0.74 -4.29
CA LYS A 102 8.19 -0.43 -3.61
C LYS A 102 8.09 0.86 -2.80
N VAL A 103 7.54 1.92 -3.40
CA VAL A 103 7.33 3.21 -2.72
C VAL A 103 6.43 3.04 -1.50
N LEU A 104 5.33 2.30 -1.62
CA LEU A 104 4.44 2.01 -0.50
C LEU A 104 5.17 1.28 0.64
N MET A 105 5.96 0.26 0.32
CA MET A 105 6.76 -0.48 1.30
C MET A 105 7.76 0.42 2.03
N GLU A 106 8.41 1.33 1.31
CA GLU A 106 9.32 2.32 1.91
C GLU A 106 8.59 3.26 2.88
N GLN A 107 7.43 3.79 2.50
CA GLN A 107 6.63 4.65 3.39
C GLN A 107 6.12 3.90 4.62
N MET A 108 5.70 2.65 4.48
CA MET A 108 5.30 1.80 5.60
C MET A 108 6.46 1.54 6.57
N SER A 109 7.65 1.27 6.04
CA SER A 109 8.87 1.06 6.84
C SER A 109 9.25 2.32 7.62
N ALA A 110 9.22 3.47 6.95
CA ALA A 110 9.49 4.77 7.56
C ALA A 110 8.49 5.08 8.68
N LEU A 111 7.20 4.84 8.44
CA LEU A 111 6.15 5.03 9.44
C LEU A 111 6.39 4.16 10.67
N LYS A 112 6.63 2.85 10.46
CA LYS A 112 6.89 1.89 11.53
C LYS A 112 8.09 2.29 12.38
N SER A 113 9.12 2.86 11.76
CA SER A 113 10.33 3.30 12.45
C SER A 113 10.05 4.50 13.37
N ILE A 114 9.27 5.47 12.91
CA ILE A 114 8.90 6.65 13.70
C ILE A 114 7.93 6.27 14.83
N GLU A 115 6.99 5.34 14.58
CA GLU A 115 6.06 4.85 15.61
C GLU A 115 6.79 4.14 16.75
N LYS A 116 7.74 3.26 16.43
CA LYS A 116 8.61 2.62 17.43
C LYS A 116 9.41 3.64 18.24
N LEU A 117 9.91 4.69 17.59
CA LEU A 117 10.63 5.76 18.30
C LEU A 117 9.70 6.50 19.28
N LYS A 118 8.45 6.77 18.88
CA LYS A 118 7.44 7.37 19.75
C LYS A 118 7.13 6.49 20.95
N GLU A 119 6.95 5.19 20.74
CA GLU A 119 6.71 4.22 21.82
C GLU A 119 7.85 4.19 22.83
N LYS A 120 9.11 4.15 22.34
CA LYS A 120 10.29 4.17 23.20
C LYS A 120 10.35 5.45 24.05
N ARG A 121 10.16 6.62 23.42
CA ARG A 121 10.15 7.92 24.13
C ARG A 121 9.02 8.01 25.15
N LEU A 122 7.87 7.42 24.85
CA LEU A 122 6.74 7.37 25.79
C LEU A 122 7.06 6.48 27.00
N ALA A 123 7.74 5.36 26.79
CA ALA A 123 8.17 4.47 27.86
C ALA A 123 9.21 5.15 28.77
N GLU A 124 10.19 5.84 28.18
CA GLU A 124 11.18 6.64 28.92
C GLU A 124 10.51 7.71 29.79
N TYR A 125 9.59 8.50 29.21
CA TYR A 125 8.84 9.51 29.96
C TYR A 125 8.03 8.91 31.13
N LYS A 126 7.38 7.76 30.93
CA LYS A 126 6.64 7.09 32.02
C LYS A 126 7.57 6.62 33.14
N ALA A 127 8.76 6.13 32.80
CA ALA A 127 9.74 5.70 33.78
C ALA A 127 10.28 6.89 34.59
N GLU A 128 10.55 8.03 33.93
CA GLU A 128 10.98 9.27 34.60
C GLU A 128 9.92 9.78 35.57
N VAL A 129 8.65 9.85 35.14
CA VAL A 129 7.54 10.28 36.01
C VAL A 129 7.39 9.35 37.22
N LEU A 130 7.44 8.04 37.01
CA LEU A 130 7.37 7.07 38.10
C LEU A 130 8.52 7.25 39.09
N GLN A 131 9.74 7.52 38.60
CA GLN A 131 10.90 7.77 39.45
C GLN A 131 10.77 9.07 40.24
N GLU A 132 10.24 10.14 39.64
CA GLU A 132 9.94 11.40 40.33
C GLU A 132 8.87 11.19 41.42
N GLU A 133 7.81 10.44 41.14
CA GLU A 133 6.76 10.10 42.10
C GLU A 133 7.31 9.28 43.28
N GLN A 134 8.15 8.27 43.01
CA GLN A 134 8.81 7.48 44.07
C GLN A 134 9.69 8.35 44.97
N LYS A 135 10.53 9.22 44.40
CA LYS A 135 11.36 10.14 45.19
C LYS A 135 10.52 11.04 46.09
N MET A 136 9.41 11.57 45.57
CA MET A 136 8.50 12.41 46.36
C MET A 136 7.87 11.63 47.52
N LEU A 137 7.45 10.38 47.29
CA LEU A 137 6.91 9.51 48.34
C LEU A 137 7.97 9.18 49.40
N ASP A 138 9.20 8.89 48.99
CA ASP A 138 10.31 8.63 49.89
C ASP A 138 10.65 9.86 50.74
N GLU A 139 10.68 11.05 50.14
CA GLU A 139 10.88 12.32 50.86
C GLU A 139 9.77 12.59 51.89
N ILE A 140 8.51 12.37 51.53
CA ILE A 140 7.38 12.48 52.46
C ILE A 140 7.50 11.45 53.59
N GLY A 141 7.88 10.20 53.27
CA GLY A 141 8.09 9.14 54.26
C GLY A 141 9.21 9.48 55.25
N LEU A 142 10.31 10.06 54.78
CA LEU A 142 11.41 10.54 55.62
C LEU A 142 10.94 11.69 56.54
N GLN A 143 10.17 12.65 56.02
CA GLN A 143 9.64 13.74 56.85
C GLN A 143 8.70 13.25 57.94
N LEU A 144 7.82 12.29 57.63
CA LEU A 144 6.90 11.69 58.60
C LEU A 144 7.63 10.91 59.69
N THR A 145 8.65 10.12 59.30
CA THR A 145 9.46 9.35 60.27
C THR A 145 10.29 10.27 61.16
N MET A 146 10.89 11.33 60.64
CA MET A 146 11.59 12.34 61.46
C MET A 146 10.65 13.01 62.45
N ARG A 147 9.46 13.42 62.01
CA ARG A 147 8.46 14.07 62.88
C ARG A 147 7.96 13.15 64.01
N ASN A 148 7.74 11.87 63.72
CA ASN A 148 7.35 10.91 64.76
C ASN A 148 8.46 10.70 65.79
N ARG A 149 9.72 10.69 65.36
CA ARG A 149 10.87 10.56 66.25
C ARG A 149 11.04 11.77 67.17
N GLU A 150 10.86 12.98 66.64
CA GLU A 150 10.85 14.21 67.43
C GLU A 150 9.71 14.24 68.48
N LEU A 151 8.57 13.62 68.19
CA LEU A 151 7.47 13.47 69.14
C LEU A 151 7.74 12.41 70.22
N GLU A 152 8.44 11.32 69.88
CA GLU A 152 8.88 10.30 70.84
C GLU A 152 9.97 10.82 71.79
N ASP A 153 10.90 11.65 71.29
CA ASP A 153 11.97 12.25 72.09
C ASP A 153 11.47 13.41 73.00
N ALA A 154 10.26 13.91 72.77
CA ALA A 154 9.65 15.00 73.53
C ALA A 154 8.73 14.55 74.69
N VAL A 155 8.56 13.24 74.89
CA VAL A 155 7.77 12.59 75.97
C VAL A 155 8.70 12.02 77.03
#